data_AF-A0A8C5SKJ7-F1
#
_entry.id   AF-A0A8C5SKJ7-F1
#
_cell.length_a   1.000
_cell.length_b   1.000
_cell.length_c   1.000
_cell.angle_alpha   90.00
_cell.angle_beta   90.00
_cell.angle_gamma   90.00
#
_symmetry.space_group_name_H-M   'P 1'
#
loop_
_entity.id
_entity.type
_entity.pdbx_description
1 polymer ?
#
loop_
_entity_poly.entity_id
_entity_poly.type
_entity_poly.pdbx_seq_one_letter_code
_entity_poly.pdbx_strand_id
1 'polypeptide(L)'
;SLFYIILWAVIQNIYASILFGHTFYSDKCFIPESARYHVSSGNDKAALATLKWIAKMNRSVIPEGKLVETVEEKRGRFKDLFDPKYLRTSLQIWIIWLGISFAYYGVILASAELLEKDLVCSRGGGSAVEAELGHTQEFQSPCLCHTFAPSDYQIMFISTVGEIALNPLNILGINFLGRRVSLTITMGCTAVFFLLLNICTTITGLIGFLFMLRAFVAANFNTIYIYTAEVYPTTMRAMGLGTSGSLCRIGAMVAPFIAQVLMNASFMGALCLFALVCIVCAISAFTLPIETKGRSLQVGNSSCF
;
A
#
# COMPACT_ATOMS: atom_id res chain seq x y z
N SER A 1 -9.25 3.57 31.39
CA SER A 1 -8.05 3.77 30.53
C SER A 1 -7.16 2.54 30.43
N LEU A 2 -6.73 1.93 31.55
CA LEU A 2 -5.83 0.75 31.52
C LEU A 2 -6.42 -0.47 30.79
N PHE A 3 -7.72 -0.75 30.97
CA PHE A 3 -8.42 -1.84 30.30
C PHE A 3 -8.39 -1.73 28.76
N TYR A 4 -8.60 -0.53 28.22
CA TYR A 4 -8.55 -0.28 26.78
C TYR A 4 -7.14 -0.44 26.22
N ILE A 5 -6.10 -0.03 26.97
CA ILE A 5 -4.70 -0.23 26.58
C ILE A 5 -4.34 -1.72 26.55
N ILE A 6 -4.78 -2.47 27.56
CA ILE A 6 -4.56 -3.92 27.63
C ILE A 6 -5.33 -4.63 26.51
N LEU A 7 -6.59 -4.27 26.28
CA LEU A 7 -7.40 -4.84 25.20
C LEU A 7 -6.80 -4.53 23.82
N TRP A 8 -6.31 -3.32 23.60
CA TRP A 8 -5.62 -2.93 22.37
C TRP A 8 -4.32 -3.72 22.16
N ALA A 9 -3.51 -3.89 23.22
CA ALA A 9 -2.30 -4.70 23.18
C ALA A 9 -2.59 -6.19 22.93
N VAL A 10 -3.69 -6.71 23.48
CA VAL A 10 -4.14 -8.09 23.25
C VAL A 10 -4.61 -8.25 21.81
N ILE A 11 -5.36 -7.31 21.24
CA ILE A 11 -5.77 -7.35 19.83
C ILE A 11 -4.57 -7.30 18.89
N GLN A 12 -3.57 -6.44 19.17
CA GLN A 12 -2.33 -6.39 18.39
C GLN A 12 -1.54 -7.70 18.46
N ASN A 13 -1.42 -8.29 19.65
CA ASN A 13 -0.75 -9.58 19.83
C ASN A 13 -1.52 -10.73 19.17
N ILE A 14 -2.85 -10.75 19.23
CA ILE A 14 -3.68 -11.74 18.54
C ILE A 14 -3.53 -11.58 17.03
N TYR A 15 -3.57 -10.36 16.50
CA TYR A 15 -3.39 -10.11 15.07
C TYR A 15 -1.99 -10.54 14.60
N ALA A 16 -0.94 -10.17 15.35
CA ALA A 16 0.43 -10.62 15.07
C ALA A 16 0.54 -12.15 15.15
N SER A 17 -0.08 -12.79 16.13
CA SER A 17 -0.06 -14.25 16.30
C SER A 17 -0.85 -14.99 15.24
N ILE A 18 -1.96 -14.43 14.76
CA ILE A 18 -2.73 -14.97 13.63
C ILE A 18 -1.94 -14.82 12.33
N LEU A 19 -1.29 -13.66 12.11
CA LEU A 19 -0.45 -13.43 10.95
C LEU A 19 0.75 -14.39 10.94
N PHE A 20 1.50 -14.47 12.05
CA PHE A 20 2.59 -15.41 12.21
C PHE A 20 2.13 -16.87 12.13
N GLY A 21 1.02 -17.20 12.78
CA GLY A 21 0.45 -18.54 12.80
C GLY A 21 0.01 -18.99 11.40
N HIS A 22 -0.73 -18.16 10.67
CA HIS A 22 -1.23 -18.51 9.35
C HIS A 22 -0.09 -18.56 8.30
N THR A 23 0.89 -17.67 8.38
CA THR A 23 2.05 -17.69 7.46
C THR A 23 3.05 -18.81 7.80
N PHE A 24 3.23 -19.22 9.06
CA PHE A 24 4.16 -20.31 9.38
C PHE A 24 3.54 -21.70 9.40
N TYR A 25 2.29 -21.87 9.87
CA TYR A 25 1.67 -23.19 9.99
C TYR A 25 0.95 -23.64 8.72
N SER A 26 0.26 -22.74 8.00
CA SER A 26 -0.41 -23.13 6.76
C SER A 26 0.59 -23.40 5.63
N ASP A 27 1.66 -22.59 5.52
CA ASP A 27 2.63 -22.72 4.42
C ASP A 27 3.53 -23.96 4.58
N LYS A 28 3.94 -24.34 5.81
CA LYS A 28 4.74 -25.56 6.04
C LYS A 28 3.97 -26.87 5.80
N CYS A 29 2.66 -26.87 6.05
CA CYS A 29 1.86 -28.08 5.91
C CYS A 29 1.45 -28.33 4.45
N PHE A 30 1.36 -27.27 3.64
CA PHE A 30 0.83 -27.33 2.28
C PHE A 30 1.88 -27.18 1.18
N ILE A 31 3.03 -26.54 1.47
CA ILE A 31 4.06 -26.26 0.47
C ILE A 31 5.35 -26.98 0.89
N PRO A 32 5.75 -28.05 0.18
CA PRO A 32 7.02 -28.71 0.47
C PRO A 32 8.19 -27.73 0.29
N GLU A 33 9.23 -27.92 1.09
CA GLU A 33 10.48 -27.16 1.00
C GLU A 33 11.01 -27.14 -0.44
N SER A 34 11.56 -26.00 -0.89
CA SER A 34 11.93 -25.83 -2.29
C SER A 34 12.96 -26.89 -2.74
N ALA A 35 12.76 -27.49 -3.91
CA ALA A 35 13.70 -28.47 -4.48
C ALA A 35 15.13 -27.91 -4.57
N ARG A 36 15.26 -26.59 -4.80
CA ARG A 36 16.54 -25.87 -4.84
C ARG A 36 17.28 -25.93 -3.50
N TYR A 37 16.59 -25.71 -2.38
CA TYR A 37 17.18 -25.81 -1.05
C TYR A 37 17.66 -27.24 -0.74
N HIS A 38 16.93 -28.26 -1.18
CA HIS A 38 17.35 -29.65 -1.00
C HIS A 38 18.64 -29.98 -1.78
N VAL A 39 18.80 -29.48 -3.00
CA VAL A 39 20.05 -29.62 -3.77
C VAL A 39 21.19 -28.88 -3.08
N SER A 40 20.99 -27.63 -2.63
CA SER A 40 22.05 -26.87 -1.93
C SER A 40 22.42 -27.45 -0.56
N SER A 41 21.48 -28.13 0.10
CA SER A 41 21.72 -28.84 1.36
C SER A 41 22.35 -30.22 1.17
N GLY A 42 22.67 -30.61 -0.07
CA GLY A 42 23.24 -31.92 -0.41
C GLY A 42 22.25 -33.09 -0.32
N ASN A 43 20.95 -32.82 -0.24
CA ASN A 43 19.90 -33.82 -0.09
C ASN A 43 19.16 -34.08 -1.41
N ASP A 44 19.88 -34.63 -2.39
CA ASP A 44 19.40 -34.83 -3.77
C ASP A 44 18.16 -35.74 -3.86
N LYS A 45 18.02 -36.70 -2.93
CA LYS A 45 16.86 -37.60 -2.88
C LYS A 45 15.58 -36.83 -2.54
N ALA A 46 15.64 -35.90 -1.58
CA ALA A 46 14.51 -35.06 -1.21
C ALA A 46 14.17 -34.07 -2.34
N ALA A 47 15.18 -33.50 -3.01
CA ALA A 47 14.98 -32.63 -4.17
C ALA A 47 14.23 -33.34 -5.31
N LEU A 48 14.61 -34.57 -5.65
CA LEU A 48 13.93 -35.39 -6.64
C LEU A 48 12.49 -35.72 -6.26
N ALA A 49 12.23 -35.98 -4.96
CA ALA A 49 10.87 -36.24 -4.47
C ALA A 49 9.97 -35.00 -4.64
N THR A 50 10.47 -33.81 -4.29
CA THR A 50 9.76 -32.54 -4.49
C THR A 50 9.51 -32.27 -5.98
N LEU A 51 10.50 -32.48 -6.84
CA LEU A 51 10.34 -32.32 -8.30
C LEU A 51 9.32 -33.28 -8.90
N LYS A 52 9.28 -34.55 -8.45
CA LYS A 52 8.27 -35.53 -8.85
C LYS A 52 6.86 -35.11 -8.44
N TRP A 53 6.71 -34.56 -7.24
CA TRP A 53 5.45 -34.05 -6.75
C TRP A 53 4.96 -32.86 -7.60
N ILE A 54 5.83 -31.88 -7.89
CA ILE A 54 5.53 -30.73 -8.75
C ILE A 54 5.17 -31.18 -10.18
N ALA A 55 5.94 -32.12 -10.75
CA ALA A 55 5.70 -32.64 -12.09
C ALA A 55 4.35 -33.35 -12.22
N LYS A 56 3.95 -34.13 -11.20
CA LYS A 56 2.63 -34.75 -11.12
C LYS A 56 1.50 -33.71 -11.07
N MET A 57 1.71 -32.62 -10.33
CA MET A 57 0.74 -31.53 -10.16
C MET A 57 0.58 -30.70 -11.45
N ASN A 58 1.68 -30.47 -12.18
CA ASN A 58 1.71 -29.74 -13.45
C ASN A 58 1.47 -30.61 -14.68
N ARG A 59 1.21 -31.93 -14.52
CA ARG A 59 1.10 -32.92 -15.60
C ARG A 59 2.28 -32.88 -16.58
N SER A 60 3.48 -32.60 -16.07
CA SER A 60 4.71 -32.49 -16.86
C SER A 60 5.63 -33.67 -16.59
N VAL A 61 6.52 -33.98 -17.54
CA VAL A 61 7.55 -35.01 -17.38
C VAL A 61 8.83 -34.37 -16.84
N ILE A 62 9.52 -35.04 -15.93
CA ILE A 62 10.81 -34.56 -15.42
C ILE A 62 11.86 -34.82 -16.50
N PRO A 63 12.61 -33.80 -16.95
CA PRO A 63 13.70 -34.00 -17.91
C PRO A 63 14.78 -34.90 -17.31
N GLU A 64 15.36 -35.78 -18.12
CA GLU A 64 16.47 -36.64 -17.72
C GLU A 64 17.74 -35.80 -17.52
N GLY A 65 18.40 -35.96 -16.37
CA GLY A 65 19.62 -35.21 -16.05
C GLY A 65 20.05 -35.34 -14.59
N LYS A 66 21.25 -34.83 -14.28
CA LYS A 66 21.75 -34.69 -12.91
C LYS A 66 21.25 -33.38 -12.33
N LEU A 67 20.74 -33.39 -11.09
CA LEU A 67 20.48 -32.17 -10.35
C LEU A 67 21.82 -31.48 -10.09
N VAL A 68 22.03 -30.36 -10.76
CA VAL A 68 23.19 -29.51 -10.56
C VAL A 68 22.68 -28.20 -10.01
N GLU A 69 23.37 -27.67 -9.01
CA GLU A 69 23.12 -26.32 -8.53
C GLU A 69 23.35 -25.36 -9.70
N THR A 70 22.28 -24.68 -10.13
CA THR A 70 22.38 -23.61 -11.12
C THR A 70 23.43 -22.63 -10.63
N VAL A 71 24.47 -22.39 -11.43
CA VAL A 71 25.50 -21.38 -11.16
C VAL A 71 24.80 -20.11 -10.70
N GLU A 72 25.06 -19.67 -9.46
CA GLU A 72 24.48 -18.44 -8.93
C GLU A 72 24.80 -17.31 -9.92
N GLU A 73 23.79 -16.83 -10.64
CA GLU A 73 23.90 -15.52 -11.27
C GLU A 73 24.25 -14.55 -10.15
N LYS A 74 25.40 -13.86 -10.26
CA LYS A 74 25.89 -12.92 -9.24
C LYS A 74 24.72 -12.06 -8.77
N ARG A 75 24.37 -12.18 -7.47
CA ARG A 75 23.34 -11.34 -6.85
C ARG A 75 23.69 -9.88 -7.11
N GLY A 76 22.70 -9.10 -7.55
CA GLY A 76 22.88 -7.70 -7.86
C GLY A 76 23.34 -6.94 -6.61
N ARG A 77 24.29 -6.03 -6.78
CA ARG A 77 24.77 -5.16 -5.71
C ARG A 77 23.85 -3.95 -5.57
N PHE A 78 23.83 -3.33 -4.40
CA PHE A 78 23.10 -2.08 -4.19
C PHE A 78 23.50 -0.97 -5.18
N LYS A 79 24.75 -0.97 -5.63
CA LYS A 79 25.27 -0.02 -6.63
C LYS A 79 24.61 -0.18 -8.01
N ASP A 80 24.09 -1.37 -8.33
CA ASP A 80 23.50 -1.67 -9.64
C ASP A 80 22.13 -0.97 -9.82
N LEU A 81 21.50 -0.53 -8.72
CA LEU A 81 20.31 0.34 -8.75
C LEU A 81 20.63 1.77 -9.22
N PHE A 82 21.87 2.21 -9.03
CA PHE A 82 22.33 3.54 -9.45
C PHE A 82 22.97 3.54 -10.84
N ASP A 83 22.99 2.39 -11.50
CA ASP A 83 23.44 2.29 -12.88
C ASP A 83 22.58 3.22 -13.76
N PRO A 84 23.16 4.07 -14.62
CA PRO A 84 22.41 5.01 -15.46
C PRO A 84 21.27 4.37 -16.26
N LYS A 85 21.35 3.05 -16.52
CA LYS A 85 20.27 2.27 -17.14
C LYS A 85 18.99 2.22 -16.28
N TYR A 86 19.11 2.12 -14.96
CA TYR A 86 17.99 1.96 -14.03
C TYR A 86 17.76 3.17 -13.12
N LEU A 87 18.74 4.06 -12.98
CA LEU A 87 18.72 5.18 -12.04
C LEU A 87 17.43 6.03 -12.14
N ARG A 88 17.02 6.40 -13.37
CA ARG A 88 15.80 7.20 -13.58
C ARG A 88 14.55 6.46 -13.11
N THR A 89 14.46 5.18 -13.43
CA THR A 89 13.33 4.34 -13.03
C THR A 89 13.33 4.08 -11.52
N SER A 90 14.50 3.83 -10.91
CA SER A 90 14.64 3.64 -9.47
C SER A 90 14.25 4.89 -8.68
N LEU A 91 14.71 6.06 -9.10
CA LEU A 91 14.34 7.33 -8.45
C LEU A 91 12.84 7.62 -8.58
N GLN A 92 12.23 7.40 -9.75
CA GLN A 92 10.78 7.56 -9.93
C GLN A 92 10.00 6.57 -9.07
N ILE A 93 10.39 5.30 -9.05
CA ILE A 93 9.77 4.27 -8.20
C ILE A 93 9.86 4.70 -6.73
N TRP A 94 11.00 5.18 -6.27
CA TRP A 94 11.18 5.66 -4.90
C TRP A 94 10.26 6.81 -4.53
N ILE A 95 10.11 7.81 -5.40
CA ILE A 95 9.18 8.93 -5.20
C ILE A 95 7.74 8.41 -5.11
N ILE A 96 7.36 7.51 -6.03
CA ILE A 96 6.01 6.93 -6.05
C ILE A 96 5.74 6.13 -4.79
N TRP A 97 6.67 5.29 -4.34
CA TRP A 97 6.54 4.52 -3.09
C TRP A 97 6.36 5.40 -1.86
N LEU A 98 7.15 6.47 -1.77
CA LEU A 98 7.04 7.44 -0.69
C LEU A 98 5.66 8.11 -0.71
N GLY A 99 5.21 8.58 -1.87
CA GLY A 99 3.93 9.28 -1.98
C GLY A 99 2.71 8.39 -1.83
N ILE A 100 2.73 7.14 -2.32
CA ILE A 100 1.65 6.16 -2.07
C ILE A 100 1.53 5.88 -0.58
N SER A 101 2.66 5.69 0.11
CA SER A 101 2.66 5.50 1.56
C SER A 101 2.10 6.71 2.29
N PHE A 102 2.61 7.89 1.96
CA PHE A 102 2.14 9.15 2.52
C PHE A 102 0.63 9.35 2.34
N ALA A 103 0.12 9.09 1.13
CA ALA A 103 -1.30 9.17 0.82
C ALA A 103 -2.12 8.14 1.62
N TYR A 104 -1.65 6.91 1.77
CA TYR A 104 -2.39 5.86 2.49
C TYR A 104 -2.58 6.14 3.96
N TYR A 105 -1.49 6.48 4.64
CA TYR A 105 -1.57 6.90 6.02
C TYR A 105 -2.33 8.24 6.15
N GLY A 106 -2.19 9.12 5.15
CA GLY A 106 -2.96 10.36 5.04
C GLY A 106 -4.47 10.13 5.00
N VAL A 107 -4.98 9.20 4.18
CA VAL A 107 -6.43 8.89 4.12
C VAL A 107 -6.93 8.34 5.45
N ILE A 108 -6.18 7.43 6.08
CA ILE A 108 -6.56 6.84 7.38
C ILE A 108 -6.71 7.93 8.44
N LEU A 109 -5.69 8.78 8.58
CA LEU A 109 -5.68 9.82 9.59
C LEU A 109 -6.67 10.94 9.26
N ALA A 110 -6.74 11.37 8.00
CA ALA A 110 -7.73 12.35 7.55
C ALA A 110 -9.16 11.89 7.80
N SER A 111 -9.45 10.59 7.59
CA SER A 111 -10.79 10.05 7.87
C SER A 111 -11.14 10.09 9.36
N ALA A 112 -10.17 9.80 10.24
CA ALA A 112 -10.39 9.88 11.69
C ALA A 112 -10.57 11.34 12.16
N GLU A 113 -9.68 12.23 11.73
CA GLU A 113 -9.71 13.67 12.09
C GLU A 113 -10.98 14.36 11.57
N LEU A 114 -11.43 14.04 10.35
CA LEU A 114 -12.64 14.59 9.76
C LEU A 114 -13.90 14.18 10.55
N LEU A 115 -13.95 12.92 11.02
CA LEU A 115 -15.05 12.40 11.84
C LEU A 115 -15.00 12.95 13.27
N GLU A 116 -13.81 13.12 13.83
CA GLU A 116 -13.64 13.67 15.19
C GLU A 116 -14.08 15.14 15.27
N LYS A 117 -13.73 15.96 14.27
CA LYS A 117 -14.05 17.40 14.25
C LYS A 117 -15.47 17.74 13.78
N ASP A 118 -16.31 16.73 13.54
CA ASP A 118 -17.68 16.85 12.99
C ASP A 118 -17.76 17.84 11.81
N LEU A 119 -16.73 17.87 10.96
CA LEU A 119 -16.67 18.73 9.76
C LEU A 119 -17.67 18.29 8.67
N VAL A 120 -18.59 17.40 9.02
CA VAL A 120 -19.73 17.03 8.19
C VAL A 120 -20.71 18.20 8.19
N CYS A 121 -20.69 18.96 7.10
CA CYS A 121 -21.58 20.09 6.87
C CYS A 121 -23.07 19.84 7.12
N SER A 122 -23.52 18.58 7.13
CA SER A 122 -24.91 18.21 7.36
C SER A 122 -25.30 18.08 8.85
N ARG A 123 -24.34 18.12 9.78
CA ARG A 123 -24.63 18.10 11.23
C ARG A 123 -24.75 19.52 11.82
N GLY A 124 -24.34 20.53 11.05
CA GLY A 124 -24.57 21.95 11.29
C GLY A 124 -26.00 22.42 11.02
N GLY A 125 -27.00 21.76 11.61
CA GLY A 125 -28.32 22.35 11.86
C GLY A 125 -28.35 23.19 13.14
N GLY A 126 -27.22 23.33 13.84
CA GLY A 126 -27.09 24.13 15.04
C GLY A 126 -25.65 24.25 15.52
N SER A 127 -24.84 25.06 14.85
CA SER A 127 -23.71 25.84 15.42
C SER A 127 -23.03 26.69 14.33
N ALA A 128 -23.84 27.31 13.48
CA ALA A 128 -23.43 28.45 12.65
C ALA A 128 -24.18 29.73 13.12
N VAL A 129 -24.42 29.84 14.43
CA VAL A 129 -24.86 31.06 15.09
C VAL A 129 -24.05 31.20 16.36
N GLU A 130 -22.89 31.85 16.25
CA GLU A 130 -22.32 32.72 17.29
C GLU A 130 -21.13 33.49 16.69
N ALA A 131 -21.43 34.28 15.65
CA ALA A 131 -20.52 35.31 15.16
C ALA A 131 -20.86 36.71 15.70
N GLU A 132 -21.95 36.91 16.44
CA GLU A 132 -22.28 38.21 17.04
C GLU A 132 -23.14 37.99 18.29
N LEU A 133 -22.79 38.70 19.37
CA LEU A 133 -23.56 38.95 20.60
C LEU A 133 -23.36 37.99 21.80
N GLY A 134 -22.48 38.40 22.73
CA GLY A 134 -22.67 38.10 24.16
C GLY A 134 -21.41 37.68 24.92
N HIS A 135 -20.73 38.66 25.53
CA HIS A 135 -19.85 38.40 26.67
C HIS A 135 -20.63 37.74 27.82
N THR A 136 -20.37 36.48 28.11
CA THR A 136 -20.34 36.01 29.50
C THR A 136 -19.32 34.88 29.62
N GLN A 137 -18.34 35.08 30.51
CA GLN A 137 -17.24 34.17 30.77
C GLN A 137 -17.76 32.82 31.29
N GLU A 138 -17.61 31.76 30.51
CA GLU A 138 -17.43 30.41 31.05
C GLU A 138 -16.05 29.88 30.65
N PHE A 139 -15.38 29.34 31.64
CA PHE A 139 -13.97 28.94 31.66
C PHE A 139 -13.70 27.84 30.63
N GLN A 140 -13.23 28.23 29.44
CA GLN A 140 -12.93 27.34 28.33
C GLN A 140 -11.78 26.40 28.71
N SER A 141 -12.13 25.17 29.07
CA SER A 141 -11.18 24.10 29.37
C SER A 141 -10.61 23.59 28.04
N PRO A 142 -9.28 23.55 27.83
CA PRO A 142 -8.66 23.26 26.53
C PRO A 142 -8.72 21.79 26.10
N CYS A 143 -9.50 20.94 26.78
CA CYS A 143 -9.53 19.49 26.59
C CYS A 143 -10.97 18.96 26.49
N LEU A 144 -11.74 19.38 25.48
CA LEU A 144 -12.99 18.71 25.14
C LEU A 144 -12.70 17.60 24.11
N CYS A 145 -12.38 16.40 24.59
CA CYS A 145 -12.25 15.23 23.72
C CYS A 145 -13.63 14.80 23.23
N HIS A 146 -13.91 14.97 21.93
CA HIS A 146 -15.12 14.40 21.33
C HIS A 146 -14.89 12.90 21.11
N THR A 147 -15.64 12.07 21.83
CA THR A 147 -15.53 10.61 21.68
C THR A 147 -16.27 10.15 20.43
N PHE A 148 -15.62 9.33 19.60
CA PHE A 148 -16.25 8.69 18.44
C PHE A 148 -17.58 8.01 18.81
N ALA A 149 -18.65 8.38 18.11
CA ALA A 149 -19.94 7.74 18.26
C ALA A 149 -19.98 6.40 17.51
N PRO A 150 -20.88 5.46 17.87
CA PRO A 150 -21.07 4.21 17.13
C PRO A 150 -21.30 4.40 15.62
N SER A 151 -21.92 5.52 15.21
CA SER A 151 -22.11 5.90 13.81
C SER A 151 -20.80 6.12 13.06
N ASP A 152 -19.79 6.66 13.72
CA ASP A 152 -18.53 7.06 13.09
C ASP A 152 -17.65 5.83 12.85
N TYR A 153 -17.72 4.87 13.78
CA TYR A 153 -17.14 3.53 13.58
C TYR A 153 -17.79 2.79 12.41
N GLN A 154 -19.11 2.93 12.21
CA GLN A 154 -19.77 2.34 11.05
C GLN A 154 -19.24 2.96 9.74
N ILE A 155 -19.02 4.27 9.70
CA ILE A 155 -18.42 4.95 8.53
C ILE A 155 -17.01 4.43 8.26
N MET A 156 -16.17 4.33 9.29
CA MET A 156 -14.81 3.79 9.16
C MET A 156 -14.82 2.35 8.66
N PHE A 157 -15.71 1.51 9.19
CA PHE A 157 -15.87 0.12 8.77
C PHE A 157 -16.32 0.01 7.31
N ILE A 158 -17.38 0.73 6.93
CA ILE A 158 -17.91 0.73 5.56
C ILE A 158 -16.84 1.21 4.57
N SER A 159 -16.12 2.28 4.89
CA SER A 159 -15.06 2.79 4.01
C SER A 159 -13.93 1.76 3.81
N THR A 160 -13.59 0.97 4.83
CA THR A 160 -12.52 -0.04 4.77
C THR A 160 -12.92 -1.23 3.88
N VAL A 161 -14.21 -1.56 3.78
CA VAL A 161 -14.72 -2.59 2.85
C VAL A 161 -14.33 -2.27 1.40
N GLY A 162 -14.18 -0.98 1.05
CA GLY A 162 -13.76 -0.54 -0.28
C GLY A 162 -12.38 -1.05 -0.67
N GLU A 163 -11.45 -1.19 0.28
CA GLU A 163 -10.11 -1.74 0.02
C GLU A 163 -10.18 -3.19 -0.44
N ILE A 164 -11.09 -3.99 0.14
CA ILE A 164 -11.22 -5.42 -0.16
C ILE A 164 -12.03 -5.61 -1.43
N ALA A 165 -13.16 -4.92 -1.55
CA ALA A 165 -14.11 -5.13 -2.64
C ALA A 165 -13.58 -4.70 -4.01
N LEU A 166 -12.85 -3.58 -4.09
CA LEU A 166 -12.39 -3.04 -5.37
C LEU A 166 -10.99 -3.53 -5.79
N ASN A 167 -10.27 -4.23 -4.92
CA ASN A 167 -8.93 -4.71 -5.25
C ASN A 167 -8.91 -5.75 -6.39
N PRO A 168 -9.80 -6.77 -6.44
CA PRO A 168 -9.87 -7.69 -7.57
C PRO A 168 -10.18 -6.99 -8.90
N LEU A 169 -11.06 -5.98 -8.87
CA LEU A 169 -11.40 -5.17 -10.04
C LEU A 169 -10.19 -4.39 -10.54
N ASN A 170 -9.40 -3.82 -9.62
CA ASN A 170 -8.14 -3.15 -9.97
C ASN A 170 -7.14 -4.13 -10.60
N ILE A 171 -6.95 -5.33 -10.03
CA ILE A 171 -6.06 -6.35 -10.59
C ILE A 171 -6.46 -6.72 -12.02
N LEU A 172 -7.76 -6.89 -12.27
CA LEU A 172 -8.27 -7.12 -13.61
C LEU A 172 -7.98 -5.92 -14.53
N GLY A 173 -8.21 -4.70 -14.04
CA GLY A 173 -7.90 -3.46 -14.76
C GLY A 173 -6.42 -3.32 -15.15
N ILE A 174 -5.49 -3.68 -14.26
CA ILE A 174 -4.03 -3.66 -14.53
C ILE A 174 -3.66 -4.58 -15.70
N ASN A 175 -4.35 -5.70 -15.84
CA ASN A 175 -4.11 -6.63 -16.95
C ASN A 175 -4.56 -6.05 -18.30
N PHE A 176 -5.64 -5.27 -18.33
CA PHE A 176 -6.14 -4.64 -19.55
C PHE A 176 -5.44 -3.32 -19.89
N LEU A 177 -5.31 -2.40 -18.92
CA LEU A 177 -4.84 -1.03 -19.14
C LEU A 177 -3.30 -0.91 -19.17
N GLY A 178 -2.58 -1.92 -18.68
CA GLY A 178 -1.14 -1.81 -18.44
C GLY A 178 -0.84 -1.19 -17.07
N ARG A 179 0.40 -1.34 -16.60
CA ARG A 179 0.75 -1.04 -15.20
C ARG A 179 0.98 0.44 -14.99
N ARG A 180 1.69 1.10 -15.91
CA ARG A 180 2.01 2.54 -15.82
C ARG A 180 0.75 3.40 -15.93
N VAL A 181 -0.12 3.08 -16.89
CA VAL A 181 -1.37 3.80 -17.12
C VAL A 181 -2.32 3.60 -15.93
N SER A 182 -2.48 2.35 -15.46
CA SER A 182 -3.28 2.08 -14.26
C SER A 182 -2.80 2.89 -13.06
N LEU A 183 -1.49 2.85 -12.76
CA LEU A 183 -0.89 3.60 -11.65
C LEU A 183 -1.09 5.12 -11.76
N THR A 184 -0.99 5.66 -12.97
CA THR A 184 -1.21 7.10 -13.22
C THR A 184 -2.67 7.48 -13.00
N ILE A 185 -3.61 6.67 -13.53
CA ILE A 185 -5.05 6.90 -13.36
C ILE A 185 -5.43 6.80 -11.88
N THR A 186 -4.99 5.74 -11.19
CA THR A 186 -5.34 5.54 -9.78
C THR A 186 -4.73 6.61 -8.87
N MET A 187 -3.52 7.11 -9.13
CA MET A 187 -2.97 8.26 -8.40
C MET A 187 -3.70 9.58 -8.70
N GLY A 188 -4.05 9.81 -9.97
CA GLY A 188 -4.84 10.97 -10.38
C GLY A 188 -6.23 10.98 -9.73
N CYS A 189 -6.92 9.83 -9.72
CA CYS A 189 -8.19 9.67 -9.03
C CYS A 189 -8.04 9.94 -7.53
N THR A 190 -7.02 9.37 -6.85
CA THR A 190 -6.75 9.66 -5.43
C THR A 190 -6.62 11.16 -5.17
N ALA A 191 -5.88 11.90 -6.02
CA ALA A 191 -5.75 13.35 -5.87
C ALA A 191 -7.08 14.09 -5.99
N VAL A 192 -7.91 13.71 -6.98
CA VAL A 192 -9.25 14.29 -7.17
C VAL A 192 -10.14 14.01 -5.96
N PHE A 193 -10.15 12.78 -5.45
CA PHE A 193 -10.96 12.45 -4.27
C PHE A 193 -10.49 13.17 -3.00
N PHE A 194 -9.18 13.39 -2.80
CA PHE A 194 -8.69 14.26 -1.73
C PHE A 194 -9.19 15.70 -1.87
N LEU A 195 -9.28 16.23 -3.10
CA LEU A 195 -9.86 17.55 -3.34
C LEU A 195 -11.38 17.55 -3.11
N LEU A 196 -12.10 16.50 -3.53
CA LEU A 196 -13.53 16.35 -3.30
C LEU A 196 -13.89 16.30 -1.81
N LEU A 197 -13.00 15.80 -0.95
CA LEU A 197 -13.18 15.86 0.51
C LEU A 197 -13.17 17.29 1.08
N ASN A 198 -12.66 18.28 0.34
CA ASN A 198 -12.79 19.69 0.73
C ASN A 198 -14.21 20.22 0.46
N ILE A 199 -14.98 19.57 -0.39
CA ILE A 199 -16.35 19.99 -0.71
C ILE A 199 -17.29 19.47 0.38
N CYS A 200 -18.00 20.42 0.95
CA CYS A 200 -19.09 20.26 1.88
C CYS A 200 -20.19 19.34 1.29
N THR A 201 -20.29 18.09 1.78
CA THR A 201 -21.25 17.08 1.29
C THR A 201 -22.08 16.47 2.42
N THR A 202 -23.17 15.78 2.07
CA THR A 202 -23.94 14.95 2.99
C THR A 202 -23.12 13.78 3.53
N ILE A 203 -23.52 13.22 4.68
CA ILE A 203 -22.85 12.07 5.31
C ILE A 203 -22.74 10.87 4.36
N THR A 204 -23.77 10.63 3.54
CA THR A 204 -23.78 9.57 2.53
C THR A 204 -22.76 9.84 1.42
N GLY A 205 -22.65 11.09 0.95
CA GLY A 205 -21.64 11.47 -0.04
C GLY A 205 -20.22 11.32 0.53
N LEU A 206 -20.02 11.69 1.79
CA LEU A 206 -18.74 11.54 2.47
C LEU A 206 -18.32 10.06 2.59
N ILE A 207 -19.24 9.18 2.99
CA ILE A 207 -19.00 7.73 3.04
C ILE A 207 -18.57 7.23 1.65
N GLY A 208 -19.26 7.66 0.59
CA GLY A 208 -18.92 7.32 -0.78
C GLY A 208 -17.53 7.80 -1.20
N PHE A 209 -17.16 9.04 -0.87
CA PHE A 209 -15.84 9.60 -1.16
C PHE A 209 -14.73 8.88 -0.40
N LEU A 210 -14.90 8.62 0.90
CA LEU A 210 -13.94 7.87 1.70
C LEU A 210 -13.80 6.43 1.20
N PHE A 211 -14.91 5.76 0.87
CA PHE A 211 -14.89 4.41 0.31
C PHE A 211 -14.08 4.33 -0.99
N MET A 212 -14.33 5.25 -1.93
CA MET A 212 -13.58 5.32 -3.19
C MET A 212 -12.12 5.68 -2.97
N LEU A 213 -11.85 6.67 -2.11
CA LEU A 213 -10.49 7.10 -1.81
C LEU A 213 -9.65 5.96 -1.21
N ARG A 214 -10.21 5.20 -0.25
CA ARG A 214 -9.54 4.01 0.32
C ARG A 214 -9.30 2.93 -0.72
N ALA A 215 -10.29 2.67 -1.58
CA ALA A 215 -10.14 1.72 -2.68
C ALA A 215 -9.01 2.11 -3.65
N PHE A 216 -8.93 3.37 -4.07
CA PHE A 216 -7.87 3.82 -4.98
C PHE A 216 -6.49 3.74 -4.34
N VAL A 217 -6.34 4.15 -3.09
CA VAL A 217 -5.05 4.05 -2.42
C VAL A 217 -4.60 2.59 -2.25
N ALA A 218 -5.52 1.69 -1.88
CA ALA A 218 -5.21 0.25 -1.85
C ALA A 218 -4.82 -0.27 -3.24
N ALA A 219 -5.51 0.16 -4.30
CA ALA A 219 -5.18 -0.17 -5.68
C ALA A 219 -3.76 0.29 -6.05
N ASN A 220 -3.36 1.49 -5.67
CA ASN A 220 -2.03 2.04 -5.93
C ASN A 220 -0.92 1.20 -5.28
N PHE A 221 -1.11 0.75 -4.04
CA PHE A 221 -0.17 -0.16 -3.39
C PHE A 221 -0.02 -1.46 -4.17
N ASN A 222 -1.13 -2.12 -4.52
CA ASN A 222 -1.08 -3.38 -5.27
C ASN A 222 -0.34 -3.21 -6.62
N THR A 223 -0.64 -2.13 -7.35
CA THR A 223 -0.01 -1.85 -8.65
C THR A 223 1.50 -1.58 -8.53
N ILE A 224 1.95 -0.78 -7.55
CA ILE A 224 3.38 -0.46 -7.40
C ILE A 224 4.20 -1.67 -6.96
N TYR A 225 3.66 -2.55 -6.11
CA TYR A 225 4.32 -3.82 -5.73
C TYR A 225 4.57 -4.70 -6.97
N ILE A 226 3.56 -4.86 -7.82
CA ILE A 226 3.66 -5.63 -9.06
C ILE A 226 4.65 -4.97 -10.03
N TYR A 227 4.50 -3.67 -10.27
CA TYR A 227 5.36 -2.93 -11.19
C TYR A 227 6.84 -2.99 -10.78
N THR A 228 7.14 -2.83 -9.48
CA THR A 228 8.50 -2.91 -8.95
C THR A 228 9.09 -4.32 -9.16
N ALA A 229 8.29 -5.37 -9.01
CA ALA A 229 8.73 -6.74 -9.28
C ALA A 229 8.95 -7.03 -10.78
N GLU A 230 8.15 -6.43 -11.66
CA GLU A 230 8.25 -6.62 -13.11
C GLU A 230 9.40 -5.81 -13.76
N VAL A 231 9.73 -4.63 -13.22
CA VAL A 231 10.80 -3.76 -13.76
C VAL A 231 12.20 -4.32 -13.50
N TYR A 232 12.44 -4.87 -12.31
CA TYR A 232 13.76 -5.33 -11.91
C TYR A 232 13.99 -6.80 -12.28
N PRO A 233 15.15 -7.17 -12.86
CA PRO A 233 15.52 -8.56 -13.09
C PRO A 233 15.67 -9.31 -11.77
N THR A 234 15.55 -10.63 -11.83
CA THR A 234 15.54 -11.54 -10.67
C THR A 234 16.72 -11.32 -9.72
N THR A 235 17.91 -11.00 -10.24
CA THR A 235 19.14 -10.77 -9.48
C THR A 235 19.11 -9.52 -8.60
N MET A 236 18.34 -8.49 -8.97
CA MET A 236 18.28 -7.20 -8.25
C MET A 236 16.88 -6.85 -7.72
N ARG A 237 15.86 -7.66 -8.04
CA ARG A 237 14.46 -7.44 -7.63
C ARG A 237 14.29 -7.31 -6.11
N ALA A 238 14.92 -8.20 -5.35
CA ALA A 238 14.85 -8.16 -3.89
C ALA A 238 15.41 -6.84 -3.32
N MET A 239 16.51 -6.35 -3.89
CA MET A 239 17.11 -5.07 -3.52
C MET A 239 16.21 -3.88 -3.92
N GLY A 240 15.62 -3.91 -5.12
CA GLY A 240 14.68 -2.89 -5.57
C GLY A 240 13.43 -2.78 -4.69
N LEU A 241 12.84 -3.92 -4.30
CA LEU A 241 11.71 -3.95 -3.37
C LEU A 241 12.12 -3.53 -1.95
N GLY A 242 13.25 -3.99 -1.43
CA GLY A 242 13.71 -3.65 -0.08
C GLY A 242 14.05 -2.17 0.09
N THR A 243 14.70 -1.55 -0.90
CA THR A 243 15.03 -0.12 -0.89
C THR A 243 13.79 0.75 -0.97
N SER A 244 12.89 0.42 -1.90
CA SER A 244 11.61 1.12 -2.05
C SER A 244 10.72 0.97 -0.81
N GLY A 245 10.69 -0.22 -0.20
CA GLY A 245 9.99 -0.49 1.05
C GLY A 245 10.55 0.30 2.24
N SER A 246 11.85 0.57 2.27
CA SER A 246 12.46 1.42 3.30
C SER A 246 12.00 2.87 3.16
N LEU A 247 11.95 3.40 1.93
CA LEU A 247 11.45 4.76 1.66
C LEU A 247 9.94 4.90 1.91
N CYS A 248 9.18 3.84 1.66
CA CYS A 248 7.76 3.74 2.04
C CYS A 248 7.57 4.00 3.55
N ARG A 249 8.46 3.50 4.42
CA ARG A 249 8.39 3.76 5.86
C ARG A 249 8.61 5.23 6.20
N ILE A 250 9.47 5.94 5.47
CA ILE A 250 9.67 7.38 5.67
C ILE A 250 8.37 8.13 5.34
N GLY A 251 7.72 7.81 4.23
CA GLY A 251 6.40 8.39 3.88
C GLY A 251 5.34 8.13 4.96
N ALA A 252 5.34 6.92 5.54
CA ALA A 252 4.44 6.54 6.63
C ALA A 252 4.71 7.33 7.92
N MET A 253 5.98 7.61 8.22
CA MET A 253 6.36 8.40 9.39
C MET A 253 5.97 9.86 9.24
N VAL A 254 6.11 10.44 8.04
CA VAL A 254 5.81 11.85 7.78
C VAL A 254 4.30 12.13 7.76
N ALA A 255 3.49 11.17 7.29
CA ALA A 255 2.03 11.31 7.21
C ALA A 255 1.33 11.78 8.50
N PRO A 256 1.55 11.17 9.69
CA PRO A 256 0.91 11.61 10.93
C PRO A 256 1.36 12.99 11.39
N PHE A 257 2.64 13.35 11.23
CA PHE A 257 3.10 14.69 11.59
C PHE A 257 2.38 15.75 10.76
N ILE A 258 2.25 15.52 9.46
CA ILE A 258 1.54 16.47 8.58
C ILE A 258 0.04 16.45 8.86
N ALA A 259 -0.58 15.28 8.99
CA ALA A 259 -2.01 15.18 9.28
C ALA A 259 -2.36 15.89 10.60
N GLN A 260 -1.68 15.60 11.70
CA GLN A 260 -2.03 16.14 13.01
C GLN A 260 -1.71 17.63 13.13
N VAL A 261 -0.51 18.07 12.73
CA VAL A 261 -0.09 19.47 12.90
C VAL A 261 -0.80 20.37 11.89
N LEU A 262 -0.89 19.95 10.62
CA LEU A 262 -1.45 20.79 9.57
C LEU A 262 -2.97 20.83 9.62
N MET A 263 -3.66 19.72 9.97
CA MET A 263 -5.12 19.76 10.15
C MET A 263 -5.55 20.55 11.38
N ASN A 264 -4.66 20.78 12.36
CA ASN A 264 -4.94 21.69 13.46
C ASN A 264 -4.85 23.17 13.03
N ALA A 265 -3.92 23.51 12.13
CA ALA A 265 -3.78 24.87 11.60
C ALA A 265 -4.80 25.19 10.49
N SER A 266 -4.90 24.34 9.47
CA SER A 266 -5.83 24.48 8.35
C SER A 266 -6.16 23.12 7.73
N PHE A 267 -7.42 22.71 7.87
CA PHE A 267 -7.93 21.48 7.28
C PHE A 267 -7.79 21.45 5.76
N MET A 268 -8.19 22.55 5.09
CA MET A 268 -8.11 22.69 3.64
C MET A 268 -6.66 22.64 3.14
N GLY A 269 -5.74 23.28 3.87
CA GLY A 269 -4.30 23.24 3.55
C GLY A 269 -3.73 21.82 3.61
N ALA A 270 -4.14 21.02 4.59
CA ALA A 270 -3.69 19.63 4.73
C ALA A 270 -4.17 18.74 3.57
N LEU A 271 -5.47 18.77 3.23
CA LEU A 271 -6.01 17.98 2.13
C LEU A 271 -5.44 18.39 0.76
N CYS A 272 -5.25 19.69 0.53
CA CYS A 272 -4.58 20.17 -0.68
C CYS A 272 -3.14 19.67 -0.78
N LEU A 273 -2.40 19.60 0.34
CA LEU A 273 -1.05 19.05 0.35
C LEU A 273 -1.05 17.55 0.00
N PHE A 274 -1.96 16.76 0.56
CA PHE A 274 -2.12 15.35 0.16
C PHE A 274 -2.44 15.20 -1.33
N ALA A 275 -3.33 16.03 -1.87
CA ALA A 275 -3.66 16.03 -3.29
C ALA A 275 -2.45 16.41 -4.16
N LEU A 276 -1.67 17.43 -3.79
CA LEU A 276 -0.46 17.85 -4.51
C LEU A 276 0.58 16.74 -4.57
N VAL A 277 0.83 16.04 -3.45
CA VAL A 277 1.75 14.90 -3.43
C VAL A 277 1.27 13.80 -4.37
N CYS A 278 -0.03 13.48 -4.38
CA CYS A 278 -0.61 12.50 -5.31
C CYS A 278 -0.46 12.93 -6.78
N ILE A 279 -0.60 14.22 -7.09
CA ILE A 279 -0.39 14.75 -8.45
C ILE A 279 1.08 14.61 -8.87
N VAL A 280 2.03 14.95 -8.00
CA VAL A 280 3.46 14.76 -8.28
C VAL A 280 3.78 13.28 -8.52
N CYS A 281 3.17 12.37 -7.76
CA CYS A 281 3.29 10.93 -7.98
C CYS A 281 2.64 10.48 -9.28
N ALA A 282 1.48 11.03 -9.66
CA ALA A 282 0.83 10.75 -10.94
C ALA A 282 1.70 11.19 -12.12
N ILE A 283 2.33 12.37 -12.05
CA ILE A 283 3.28 12.85 -13.08
C ILE A 283 4.53 11.97 -13.10
N SER A 284 5.03 11.56 -11.94
CA SER A 284 6.17 10.64 -11.84
C SER A 284 5.86 9.27 -12.44
N ALA A 285 4.64 8.76 -12.21
CA ALA A 285 4.16 7.52 -12.82
C ALA A 285 3.98 7.69 -14.33
N PHE A 286 3.44 8.82 -14.79
CA PHE A 286 3.30 9.10 -16.21
C PHE A 286 4.65 9.22 -16.90
N THR A 287 5.70 9.69 -16.24
CA THR A 287 7.04 9.82 -16.83
C THR A 287 7.89 8.55 -16.74
N LEU A 288 7.34 7.42 -16.25
CA LEU A 288 8.04 6.15 -16.21
C LEU A 288 8.42 5.68 -17.62
N PRO A 289 9.72 5.42 -17.89
CA PRO A 289 10.19 5.10 -19.24
C PRO A 289 9.82 3.69 -19.72
N ILE A 290 9.40 2.80 -18.80
CA ILE A 290 9.22 1.36 -19.09
C ILE A 290 7.76 0.97 -18.84
N GLU A 291 7.08 0.55 -19.91
CA GLU A 291 5.81 -0.20 -19.80
C GLU A 291 6.13 -1.70 -19.64
N THR A 292 5.56 -2.34 -18.63
CA THR A 292 5.82 -3.76 -18.32
C THR A 292 4.82 -4.72 -18.96
N LYS A 293 3.74 -4.21 -19.57
CA LYS A 293 2.70 -5.03 -20.22
C LYS A 293 3.28 -5.90 -21.33
N GLY A 294 3.15 -7.22 -21.20
CA GLY A 294 3.52 -8.20 -22.22
C GLY A 294 5.03 -8.47 -22.35
N ARG A 295 5.86 -7.94 -21.46
CA ARG A 295 7.30 -8.25 -21.45
C ARG A 295 7.53 -9.54 -20.68
N SER A 296 8.22 -10.51 -21.30
CA SER A 296 8.76 -11.65 -20.56
C SER A 296 9.72 -11.14 -19.48
N LEU A 297 9.66 -11.72 -18.28
CA LEU A 297 10.63 -11.43 -17.23
C LEU A 297 12.01 -11.69 -17.82
N GLN A 298 12.89 -10.68 -17.81
CA GLN A 298 14.28 -10.87 -18.17
C GLN A 298 14.90 -11.78 -17.10
N VAL A 299 14.87 -13.09 -17.37
CA VAL A 299 15.78 -14.05 -16.76
C VAL A 299 17.16 -13.51 -17.13
N GLY A 300 18.02 -13.31 -16.13
CA GLY A 300 19.40 -12.94 -16.40
C GLY A 300 19.97 -13.90 -17.45
N ASN A 301 20.75 -13.33 -18.38
CA ASN A 301 21.22 -13.94 -19.61
C ASN A 301 21.46 -15.46 -19.51
N SER A 302 20.48 -16.24 -19.96
CA SER A 302 20.74 -17.55 -20.56
C SER A 302 20.75 -17.34 -22.07
N SER A 303 21.83 -16.72 -22.54
CA SER A 303 22.26 -16.89 -23.93
C SER A 303 22.65 -18.36 -24.09
N CYS A 304 21.68 -19.20 -24.41
CA CYS A 304 21.92 -20.56 -24.84
C CYS A 304 22.44 -20.47 -26.29
N PHE A 305 23.75 -20.66 -26.45
CA PHE A 305 24.38 -21.07 -27.69
C PHE A 305 24.92 -22.48 -27.48
#